data_AF-A0A1M2VZ70-F1
#
_entry.id   AF-A0A1M2VZ70-F1
#
_cell.length_a   1.000
_cell.length_b   1.000
_cell.length_c   1.000
_cell.angle_alpha   90.00
_cell.angle_beta   90.00
_cell.angle_gamma   90.00
#
_symmetry.space_group_name_H-M   'P 1'
#
loop_
_entity.id
_entity.type
_entity.pdbx_description
1 polymer ?
#
loop_
_entity_poly.entity_id
_entity_poly.type
_entity_poly.pdbx_seq_one_letter_code
_entity_poly.pdbx_strand_id
1 'polypeptide(L)'
;MPTAPVDDNGTVLYFEDSGAPSGSTDYTTLVLVHGTCFHSAVYRPMIPFAAERNLRLVLLNLRDYPGSTLLSPEDVNDLRGPSEEAQARAIGNRGVEIAVFLCWFIESQRIPPIDEATGTGGLSLLSWSGGNCPAAAVFAHADKLPEETRRLLGTYLRSFIMYGARRRLELHSNQVLIREIQTPAAPLSGNHAHQG
;
A
#
# COMPACT_ATOMS: atom_id res chain seq x y z
N MET A 1 -2.72 19.53 -13.43
CA MET A 1 -2.73 18.82 -12.13
C MET A 1 -2.64 17.34 -12.47
N PRO A 2 -1.55 16.62 -12.13
CA PRO A 2 -1.35 15.27 -12.64
C PRO A 2 -2.33 14.30 -11.97
N THR A 3 -2.89 13.42 -12.80
CA THR A 3 -3.82 12.37 -12.39
C THR A 3 -3.37 11.04 -12.96
N ALA A 4 -3.74 9.97 -12.27
CA ALA A 4 -3.45 8.60 -12.64
C ALA A 4 -4.76 7.82 -12.82
N PRO A 5 -4.95 7.10 -13.94
CA PRO A 5 -6.10 6.22 -14.10
C PRO A 5 -6.01 5.04 -13.12
N VAL A 6 -7.15 4.65 -12.56
CA VAL A 6 -7.26 3.49 -11.65
C VAL A 6 -8.28 2.45 -12.10
N ASP A 7 -8.89 2.66 -13.26
CA ASP A 7 -9.70 1.71 -14.00
C ASP A 7 -9.81 2.13 -15.48
N ASP A 8 -10.51 1.33 -16.28
CA ASP A 8 -10.82 1.62 -17.69
C ASP A 8 -12.08 2.49 -17.87
N ASN A 9 -12.72 2.92 -16.77
CA ASN A 9 -13.96 3.70 -16.77
C ASN A 9 -13.71 5.21 -16.64
N GLY A 10 -12.44 5.65 -16.66
CA GLY A 10 -12.06 7.05 -16.52
C GLY A 10 -11.99 7.53 -15.07
N THR A 11 -11.99 6.61 -14.10
CA THR A 11 -11.73 6.95 -12.70
C THR A 11 -10.25 7.32 -12.53
N VAL A 12 -9.99 8.44 -11.87
CA VAL A 12 -8.63 8.92 -11.65
C VAL A 12 -8.37 9.31 -10.20
N LEU A 13 -7.12 9.13 -9.77
CA LEU A 13 -6.59 9.69 -8.53
C LEU A 13 -5.63 10.83 -8.85
N TYR A 14 -5.78 11.95 -8.14
CA TYR A 14 -4.82 13.04 -8.15
C TYR A 14 -3.61 12.70 -7.29
N PHE A 15 -2.43 13.13 -7.73
CA PHE A 15 -1.22 13.05 -6.92
C PHE A 15 -0.34 14.27 -7.11
N GLU A 16 0.59 14.47 -6.17
CA GLU A 16 1.76 15.34 -6.35
C GLU A 16 3.01 14.47 -6.31
N ASP A 17 4.04 14.88 -7.03
CA ASP A 17 5.28 14.13 -7.14
C ASP A 17 6.46 15.08 -6.96
N SER A 18 7.33 14.77 -6.00
CA SER A 18 8.55 15.55 -5.77
C SER A 18 9.57 15.39 -6.89
N GLY A 19 9.40 14.39 -7.75
CA GLY A 19 10.39 13.95 -8.73
C GLY A 19 11.47 13.06 -8.11
N ALA A 20 12.18 12.34 -8.97
CA ALA A 20 13.35 11.57 -8.58
C ALA A 20 14.50 12.49 -8.11
N PRO A 21 15.25 12.12 -7.05
CA PRO A 21 16.46 12.83 -6.68
C PRO A 21 17.47 12.89 -7.84
N SER A 22 18.03 14.06 -8.11
CA SER A 22 18.92 14.28 -9.26
C SER A 22 20.15 13.37 -9.18
N GLY A 23 20.44 12.66 -10.28
CA GLY A 23 21.58 11.75 -10.39
C GLY A 23 21.43 10.42 -9.63
N SER A 24 20.35 10.22 -8.88
CA SER A 24 20.07 8.96 -8.20
C SER A 24 19.46 7.94 -9.16
N THR A 25 19.93 6.70 -9.04
CA THR A 25 19.39 5.53 -9.78
C THR A 25 18.82 4.47 -8.85
N ASP A 26 18.88 4.69 -7.53
CA ASP A 26 18.53 3.72 -6.49
C ASP A 26 17.67 4.33 -5.38
N TYR A 27 17.07 5.50 -5.63
CA TYR A 27 16.18 6.17 -4.67
C TYR A 27 14.99 5.29 -4.27
N THR A 28 14.52 5.47 -3.05
CA THR A 28 13.26 4.86 -2.61
C THR A 28 12.09 5.81 -2.86
N THR A 29 11.01 5.28 -3.41
CA THR A 29 9.75 6.03 -3.57
C THR A 29 8.88 5.84 -2.33
N LEU A 30 8.33 6.92 -1.79
CA LEU A 30 7.36 6.88 -0.69
C LEU A 30 6.02 7.45 -1.17
N VAL A 31 5.01 6.60 -1.28
CA VAL A 31 3.63 7.02 -1.59
C VAL A 31 2.89 7.28 -0.29
N LEU A 32 2.36 8.49 -0.13
CA LEU A 32 1.74 8.97 1.11
C LEU A 32 0.22 9.16 0.93
N VAL A 33 -0.55 8.37 1.68
CA VAL A 33 -2.01 8.41 1.73
C VAL A 33 -2.45 9.18 2.98
N HIS A 34 -3.20 10.27 2.76
CA HIS A 34 -3.70 11.15 3.82
C HIS A 34 -4.77 10.48 4.72
N GLY A 35 -5.06 11.10 5.86
CA GLY A 35 -6.15 10.71 6.75
C GLY A 35 -7.52 11.27 6.34
N THR A 36 -8.58 10.79 7.00
CA THR A 36 -9.94 11.32 6.83
C THR A 36 -9.99 12.83 7.08
N CYS A 37 -10.78 13.57 6.29
CA CYS A 37 -10.90 15.04 6.32
C CYS A 37 -9.66 15.85 5.91
N PHE A 38 -8.50 15.23 5.72
CA PHE A 38 -7.30 15.88 5.17
C PHE A 38 -7.06 15.42 3.73
N HIS A 39 -6.26 16.15 2.97
CA HIS A 39 -5.80 15.73 1.64
C HIS A 39 -4.27 15.78 1.55
N SER A 40 -3.71 15.31 0.45
CA SER A 40 -2.27 15.06 0.23
C SER A 40 -1.36 16.27 0.50
N ALA A 41 -1.88 17.49 0.40
CA ALA A 41 -1.11 18.72 0.62
C ALA A 41 -0.52 18.85 2.03
N VAL A 42 -1.05 18.11 3.01
CA VAL A 42 -0.47 18.05 4.38
C VAL A 42 0.99 17.57 4.39
N TYR A 43 1.42 16.85 3.34
CA TYR A 43 2.78 16.32 3.23
C TYR A 43 3.73 17.25 2.46
N ARG A 44 3.25 18.33 1.82
CA ARG A 44 4.10 19.28 1.07
C ARG A 44 5.29 19.81 1.89
N PRO A 45 5.16 20.11 3.20
CA PRO A 45 6.32 20.53 4.01
C PRO A 45 7.47 19.52 4.07
N MET A 46 7.25 18.25 3.70
CA MET A 46 8.29 17.21 3.67
C MET A 46 9.13 17.24 2.39
N ILE A 47 8.61 17.81 1.28
CA ILE A 47 9.26 17.79 -0.04
C ILE A 47 10.70 18.32 -0.02
N PRO A 48 11.02 19.46 0.64
CA PRO A 48 12.37 20.01 0.65
C PRO A 48 13.43 19.07 1.24
N PHE A 49 13.04 18.09 2.06
CA PHE A 49 13.95 17.17 2.75
C PHE A 49 14.12 15.83 2.04
N ALA A 50 13.35 15.57 0.98
CA ALA A 50 13.29 14.26 0.35
C ALA A 50 14.60 13.88 -0.38
N ALA A 51 15.14 14.79 -1.19
CA ALA A 51 16.32 14.54 -2.01
C ALA A 51 17.57 14.24 -1.16
N GLU A 52 17.76 14.96 -0.05
CA GLU A 52 18.87 14.75 0.90
C GLU A 52 18.81 13.38 1.61
N ARG A 53 17.68 12.68 1.48
CA ARG A 53 17.45 11.34 2.04
C ARG A 53 17.34 10.26 0.95
N ASN A 54 17.66 10.59 -0.30
CA ASN A 54 17.49 9.72 -1.47
C ASN A 54 16.04 9.21 -1.61
N LEU A 55 15.06 10.08 -1.34
CA LEU A 55 13.64 9.77 -1.42
C LEU A 55 12.93 10.54 -2.53
N ARG A 56 11.97 9.88 -3.18
CA ARG A 56 10.92 10.50 -4.01
C ARG A 56 9.60 10.42 -3.25
N LEU A 57 8.94 11.55 -3.01
CA LEU A 57 7.64 11.59 -2.34
C LEU A 57 6.52 11.70 -3.37
N VAL A 58 5.49 10.88 -3.19
CA VAL A 58 4.28 10.86 -4.02
C VAL A 58 3.07 11.06 -3.11
N LEU A 59 2.44 12.23 -3.19
CA LEU A 59 1.37 12.63 -2.28
C LEU A 59 0.02 12.30 -2.94
N LEU A 60 -0.64 11.22 -2.51
CA LEU A 60 -1.82 10.67 -3.19
C LEU A 60 -3.13 11.18 -2.54
N ASN A 61 -4.07 11.63 -3.37
CA ASN A 61 -5.46 11.86 -2.96
C ASN A 61 -6.33 10.67 -3.35
N LEU A 62 -7.06 10.13 -2.38
CA LEU A 62 -8.09 9.11 -2.65
C LEU A 62 -9.29 9.74 -3.37
N ARG A 63 -10.25 8.92 -3.82
CA ARG A 63 -11.52 9.43 -4.35
C ARG A 63 -12.28 10.25 -3.32
N ASP A 64 -13.08 11.19 -3.83
CA ASP A 64 -13.80 12.20 -3.03
C ASP A 64 -12.91 13.28 -2.39
N TYR A 65 -11.63 13.36 -2.78
CA TYR A 65 -10.69 14.43 -2.39
C TYR A 65 -10.28 15.29 -3.59
N PRO A 66 -9.78 16.53 -3.37
CA PRO A 66 -9.53 17.49 -4.45
C PRO A 66 -8.68 16.92 -5.60
N GLY A 67 -9.19 17.04 -6.82
CA GLY A 67 -8.51 16.59 -8.05
C GLY A 67 -8.73 15.11 -8.41
N SER A 68 -9.20 14.27 -7.48
CA SER A 68 -9.56 12.88 -7.76
C SER A 68 -11.03 12.77 -8.16
N THR A 69 -11.41 11.67 -8.81
CA THR A 69 -12.81 11.37 -9.14
C THR A 69 -13.65 11.25 -7.85
N LEU A 70 -14.89 11.77 -7.87
CA LEU A 70 -15.85 11.61 -6.77
C LEU A 70 -16.24 10.14 -6.58
N LEU A 71 -16.68 9.78 -5.38
CA LEU A 71 -17.33 8.48 -5.18
C LEU A 71 -18.69 8.46 -5.90
N SER A 72 -19.06 7.31 -6.47
CA SER A 72 -20.39 7.16 -7.06
C SER A 72 -21.44 7.10 -5.95
N PRO A 73 -22.73 7.40 -6.23
CA PRO A 73 -23.79 7.20 -5.26
C PRO A 73 -23.87 5.77 -4.72
N GLU A 74 -23.55 4.78 -5.55
CA GLU A 74 -23.46 3.37 -5.16
C GLU A 74 -22.33 3.13 -4.17
N ASP A 75 -21.11 3.61 -4.45
CA ASP A 75 -19.97 3.52 -3.52
C ASP A 75 -20.32 4.14 -2.16
N VAL A 76 -20.99 5.30 -2.16
CA VAL A 76 -21.41 6.00 -0.93
C VAL A 76 -22.46 5.19 -0.16
N ASN A 77 -23.41 4.59 -0.88
CA ASN A 77 -24.45 3.77 -0.27
C ASN A 77 -23.87 2.48 0.32
N ASP A 78 -22.94 1.82 -0.37
CA ASP A 78 -22.28 0.61 0.14
C ASP A 78 -21.43 0.90 1.38
N LEU A 79 -20.76 2.07 1.44
CA LEU A 79 -19.99 2.48 2.62
C LEU A 79 -20.86 2.86 3.82
N ARG A 80 -22.05 3.42 3.60
CA ARG A 80 -22.95 3.92 4.66
C ARG A 80 -24.04 2.93 5.08
N GLY A 81 -24.35 1.97 4.21
CA GLY A 81 -25.39 0.99 4.42
C GLY A 81 -25.05 0.01 5.56
N PRO A 82 -26.04 -0.75 6.06
CA PRO A 82 -25.83 -1.65 7.19
C PRO A 82 -25.17 -3.00 6.83
N SER A 83 -24.99 -3.31 5.54
CA SER A 83 -24.38 -4.59 5.12
C SER A 83 -22.86 -4.52 5.24
N GLU A 84 -22.31 -5.36 6.11
CA GLU A 84 -20.86 -5.51 6.28
C GLU A 84 -20.20 -6.00 5.00
N GLU A 85 -20.86 -6.86 4.23
CA GLU A 85 -20.35 -7.34 2.95
C GLU A 85 -20.25 -6.21 1.92
N ALA A 86 -21.23 -5.31 1.88
CA ALA A 86 -21.20 -4.14 1.00
C ALA A 86 -20.08 -3.17 1.40
N GLN A 87 -19.96 -2.87 2.70
CA GLN A 87 -18.88 -2.04 3.23
C GLN A 87 -17.50 -2.64 2.92
N ALA A 88 -17.33 -3.95 3.13
CA ALA A 88 -16.08 -4.65 2.85
C ALA A 88 -15.72 -4.61 1.36
N ARG A 89 -16.71 -4.78 0.46
CA ARG A 89 -16.49 -4.60 -0.99
C ARG A 89 -16.08 -3.18 -1.33
N ALA A 90 -16.78 -2.18 -0.81
CA ALA A 90 -16.47 -0.78 -1.11
C ALA A 90 -15.07 -0.36 -0.60
N ILE A 91 -14.69 -0.79 0.61
CA ILE A 91 -13.32 -0.62 1.15
C ILE A 91 -12.31 -1.36 0.28
N GLY A 92 -12.63 -2.60 -0.12
CA GLY A 92 -11.79 -3.39 -1.01
C GLY A 92 -11.55 -2.72 -2.36
N ASN A 93 -12.58 -2.10 -2.95
CA ASN A 93 -12.46 -1.34 -4.18
C ASN A 93 -11.48 -0.16 -4.02
N ARG A 94 -11.45 0.51 -2.86
CA ARG A 94 -10.44 1.56 -2.59
C ARG A 94 -9.03 0.99 -2.54
N GLY A 95 -8.87 -0.20 -1.95
CA GLY A 95 -7.59 -0.92 -1.94
C GLY A 95 -7.12 -1.28 -3.36
N VAL A 96 -8.03 -1.76 -4.21
CA VAL A 96 -7.73 -2.06 -5.63
C VAL A 96 -7.29 -0.81 -6.37
N GLU A 97 -7.97 0.32 -6.21
CA GLU A 97 -7.58 1.59 -6.86
C GLU A 97 -6.17 2.03 -6.44
N ILE A 98 -5.82 1.90 -5.16
CA ILE A 98 -4.45 2.17 -4.69
C ILE A 98 -3.46 1.20 -5.35
N ALA A 99 -3.77 -0.10 -5.40
CA ALA A 99 -2.89 -1.09 -6.04
C ALA A 99 -2.65 -0.80 -7.54
N VAL A 100 -3.70 -0.42 -8.26
CA VAL A 100 -3.62 -0.03 -9.68
C VAL A 100 -2.80 1.25 -9.83
N PHE A 101 -3.02 2.26 -8.97
CA PHE A 101 -2.20 3.47 -8.95
C PHE A 101 -0.71 3.15 -8.76
N LEU A 102 -0.38 2.28 -7.81
CA LEU A 102 1.01 1.88 -7.54
C LEU A 102 1.65 1.23 -8.78
N CYS A 103 0.95 0.31 -9.44
CA CYS A 103 1.43 -0.33 -10.66
C CYS A 103 1.63 0.67 -11.80
N TRP A 104 0.62 1.50 -12.06
CA TRP A 104 0.71 2.56 -13.06
C TRP A 104 1.88 3.51 -12.78
N PHE A 105 2.11 3.87 -11.53
CA PHE A 105 3.22 4.75 -11.15
C PHE A 105 4.58 4.07 -11.35
N ILE A 106 4.72 2.79 -10.95
CA ILE A 106 5.93 1.99 -11.17
C ILE A 106 6.34 2.01 -12.65
N GLU A 107 5.38 1.71 -13.53
CA GLU A 107 5.62 1.58 -14.97
C GLU A 107 5.83 2.94 -15.65
N SER A 108 4.94 3.89 -15.41
CA SER A 108 4.98 5.20 -16.07
C SER A 108 6.19 6.03 -15.63
N GLN A 109 6.61 5.88 -14.38
CA GLN A 109 7.72 6.65 -13.80
C GLN A 109 9.03 5.87 -13.73
N ARG A 110 9.06 4.62 -14.21
CA ARG A 110 10.24 3.74 -14.22
C ARG A 110 10.93 3.71 -12.86
N ILE A 111 10.16 3.38 -11.83
CA ILE A 111 10.68 3.28 -10.48
C ILE A 111 11.80 2.22 -10.46
N PRO A 112 12.92 2.46 -9.75
CA PRO A 112 13.94 1.43 -9.59
C PRO A 112 13.37 0.26 -8.77
N PRO A 113 13.62 -1.01 -9.17
CA PRO A 113 13.20 -2.17 -8.39
C PRO A 113 13.93 -2.22 -7.05
N ILE A 114 13.48 -3.10 -6.15
CA ILE A 114 14.20 -3.37 -4.91
C ILE A 114 15.52 -4.04 -5.27
N ASP A 115 16.62 -3.49 -4.78
CA ASP A 115 17.93 -4.17 -4.77
C ASP A 115 18.10 -4.84 -3.40
N GLU A 116 18.02 -6.17 -3.38
CA GLU A 116 18.16 -6.98 -2.16
C GLU A 116 19.56 -6.90 -1.52
N ALA A 117 20.60 -6.61 -2.30
CA ALA A 117 21.97 -6.55 -1.79
C ALA A 117 22.23 -5.24 -1.05
N THR A 118 21.67 -4.14 -1.52
CA THR A 118 21.87 -2.80 -0.95
C THR A 118 20.70 -2.36 -0.06
N GLY A 119 19.52 -2.98 -0.21
CA GLY A 119 18.27 -2.57 0.43
C GLY A 119 17.66 -1.27 -0.12
N THR A 120 18.17 -0.78 -1.25
CA THR A 120 17.76 0.48 -1.90
C THR A 120 16.70 0.23 -2.99
N GLY A 121 16.23 1.31 -3.63
CA GLY A 121 15.18 1.23 -4.63
C GLY A 121 13.79 0.93 -4.05
N GLY A 122 12.88 0.53 -4.95
CA GLY A 122 11.52 0.15 -4.64
C GLY A 122 10.61 1.30 -4.20
N LEU A 123 9.44 0.89 -3.73
CA LEU A 123 8.35 1.76 -3.31
C LEU A 123 7.82 1.32 -1.95
N SER A 124 7.59 2.27 -1.06
CA SER A 124 6.91 2.09 0.22
C SER A 124 5.56 2.81 0.21
N LEU A 125 4.53 2.17 0.74
CA LEU A 125 3.22 2.77 0.96
C LEU A 125 3.12 3.23 2.41
N LEU A 126 2.93 4.53 2.64
CA LEU A 126 2.62 5.08 3.95
C LEU A 126 1.18 5.56 3.95
N SER A 127 0.46 5.27 5.04
CA SER A 127 -0.89 5.79 5.25
C SER A 127 -1.04 6.35 6.66
N TRP A 128 -1.91 7.35 6.82
CA TRP A 128 -2.14 8.00 8.10
C TRP A 128 -3.61 7.94 8.54
N SER A 129 -3.86 7.66 9.83
CA SER A 129 -5.17 7.76 10.45
C SER A 129 -6.24 6.96 9.68
N GLY A 130 -7.35 7.59 9.24
CA GLY A 130 -8.39 6.91 8.46
C GLY A 130 -7.93 6.41 7.08
N GLY A 131 -6.85 6.95 6.52
CA GLY A 131 -6.24 6.45 5.28
C GLY A 131 -5.65 5.04 5.43
N ASN A 132 -5.39 4.59 6.66
CA ASN A 132 -4.94 3.22 6.94
C ASN A 132 -5.96 2.16 6.50
N CYS A 133 -7.27 2.46 6.54
CA CYS A 133 -8.31 1.50 6.17
C CYS A 133 -8.24 1.09 4.68
N PRO A 134 -8.36 2.02 3.71
CA PRO A 134 -8.24 1.67 2.30
C PRO A 134 -6.81 1.21 1.93
N ALA A 135 -5.76 1.74 2.56
CA ALA A 135 -4.40 1.30 2.29
C ALA A 135 -4.13 -0.14 2.76
N ALA A 136 -4.67 -0.56 3.91
CA ALA A 136 -4.59 -1.94 4.37
C ALA A 136 -5.39 -2.90 3.46
N ALA A 137 -6.48 -2.42 2.86
CA ALA A 137 -7.30 -3.20 1.93
C ALA A 137 -6.56 -3.65 0.68
N VAL A 138 -5.49 -2.93 0.27
CA VAL A 138 -4.55 -3.38 -0.78
C VAL A 138 -4.04 -4.78 -0.50
N PHE A 139 -3.69 -5.06 0.76
CA PHE A 139 -3.10 -6.33 1.19
C PHE A 139 -4.16 -7.35 1.59
N ALA A 140 -5.23 -6.90 2.25
CA ALA A 140 -6.33 -7.78 2.66
C ALA A 140 -7.08 -8.42 1.47
N HIS A 141 -6.96 -7.83 0.28
CA HIS A 141 -7.54 -8.34 -0.96
C HIS A 141 -6.49 -8.61 -2.04
N ALA A 142 -5.23 -8.81 -1.64
CA ALA A 142 -4.17 -9.10 -2.59
C ALA A 142 -4.47 -10.34 -3.44
N ASP A 143 -5.17 -11.33 -2.89
CA ASP A 143 -5.64 -12.54 -3.57
C ASP A 143 -6.60 -12.26 -4.75
N LYS A 144 -7.29 -11.12 -4.72
CA LYS A 144 -8.23 -10.69 -5.77
C LYS A 144 -7.56 -9.86 -6.86
N LEU A 145 -6.31 -9.45 -6.68
CA LEU A 145 -5.56 -8.71 -7.69
C LEU A 145 -5.11 -9.65 -8.83
N PRO A 146 -5.07 -9.17 -10.08
CA PRO A 146 -4.49 -9.93 -11.19
C PRO A 146 -3.08 -10.42 -10.84
N GLU A 147 -2.70 -11.60 -11.36
CA GLU A 147 -1.37 -12.17 -11.10
C GLU A 147 -0.23 -11.23 -11.51
N GLU A 148 -0.38 -10.54 -12.64
CA GLU A 148 0.58 -9.56 -13.11
C GLU A 148 0.76 -8.40 -12.12
N THR A 149 -0.34 -7.85 -11.61
CA THR A 149 -0.34 -6.82 -10.56
C THR A 149 0.39 -7.30 -9.31
N ARG A 150 0.09 -8.52 -8.84
CA ARG A 150 0.75 -9.11 -7.67
C ARG A 150 2.25 -9.29 -7.89
N ARG A 151 2.65 -9.79 -9.06
CA ARG A 151 4.07 -10.00 -9.42
C ARG A 151 4.84 -8.69 -9.50
N LEU A 152 4.24 -7.66 -10.11
CA LEU A 152 4.83 -6.34 -10.19
C LEU A 152 4.99 -5.76 -8.79
N LEU A 153 3.93 -5.71 -7.98
CA LEU A 153 4.02 -5.24 -6.61
C LEU A 153 5.03 -6.05 -5.78
N GLY A 154 5.12 -7.36 -5.94
CA GLY A 154 6.12 -8.19 -5.25
C GLY A 154 7.58 -7.85 -5.58
N THR A 155 7.83 -7.22 -6.73
CA THR A 155 9.18 -6.79 -7.16
C THR A 155 9.55 -5.40 -6.64
N TYR A 156 8.55 -4.56 -6.39
CA TYR A 156 8.76 -3.12 -6.11
C TYR A 156 8.32 -2.69 -4.71
N LEU A 157 7.28 -3.28 -4.16
CA LEU A 157 6.68 -2.87 -2.89
C LEU A 157 7.47 -3.44 -1.72
N ARG A 158 8.28 -2.60 -1.08
CA ARG A 158 9.20 -3.00 -0.02
C ARG A 158 8.58 -2.97 1.38
N SER A 159 7.65 -2.05 1.62
CA SER A 159 7.03 -1.90 2.93
C SER A 159 5.69 -1.18 2.91
N PHE A 160 4.87 -1.49 3.90
CA PHE A 160 3.65 -0.79 4.25
C PHE A 160 3.78 -0.18 5.65
N ILE A 161 3.58 1.13 5.77
CA ILE A 161 3.75 1.90 6.99
C ILE A 161 2.39 2.48 7.39
N MET A 162 1.85 2.00 8.51
CA MET A 162 0.63 2.53 9.10
C MET A 162 0.96 3.53 10.20
N TYR A 163 0.70 4.82 9.96
CA TYR A 163 0.95 5.88 10.92
C TYR A 163 -0.34 6.36 11.57
N GLY A 164 -0.30 6.63 12.88
CA GLY A 164 -1.49 7.07 13.63
C GLY A 164 -2.64 6.05 13.59
N ALA A 165 -2.33 4.76 13.41
CA ALA A 165 -3.33 3.71 13.53
C ALA A 165 -3.94 3.77 14.93
N ARG A 166 -5.27 3.69 15.02
CA ARG A 166 -5.90 3.52 16.33
C ARG A 166 -5.43 2.19 16.88
N ARG A 167 -4.56 2.22 17.89
CA ARG A 167 -4.43 1.08 18.80
C ARG A 167 -5.83 0.78 19.30
N ARG A 168 -6.34 -0.41 19.00
CA ARG A 168 -7.43 -0.97 19.78
C ARG A 168 -7.01 -0.80 21.24
N LEU A 169 -7.80 -0.08 22.03
CA LEU A 169 -7.73 -0.19 23.48
C LEU A 169 -8.03 -1.65 23.78
N GLU A 170 -6.98 -2.46 23.93
CA GLU A 170 -7.13 -3.75 24.60
C GLU A 170 -7.47 -3.44 26.05
N LEU A 171 -8.76 -3.51 26.36
CA LEU A 171 -9.16 -4.00 27.66
C LEU A 171 -8.69 -5.46 27.71
N HIS A 172 -7.55 -5.68 28.38
CA HIS A 172 -7.06 -6.93 28.96
C HIS A 172 -6.89 -8.12 28.01
N SER A 173 -5.65 -8.40 27.58
CA SER A 173 -4.85 -9.55 28.06
C SER A 173 -3.78 -9.94 27.03
N ASN A 174 -2.54 -10.02 27.52
CA ASN A 174 -1.36 -10.65 26.92
C ASN A 174 -1.65 -11.70 25.82
N GLN A 175 -1.07 -11.54 24.63
CA GLN A 175 0.06 -12.38 24.18
C GLN A 175 0.59 -11.97 22.80
N VAL A 176 1.91 -12.11 22.71
CA VAL A 176 2.80 -11.95 21.55
C VAL A 176 2.37 -12.85 20.38
N LEU A 177 2.37 -12.34 19.15
CA LEU A 177 2.61 -13.19 17.97
C LEU A 177 3.19 -12.41 16.78
N ILE A 178 4.51 -12.50 16.60
CA ILE A 178 5.17 -12.43 15.29
C ILE A 178 6.17 -13.59 15.24
N ARG A 179 5.85 -14.59 14.39
CA ARG A 179 6.69 -15.66 13.77
C ARG A 179 5.69 -16.73 13.32
N GLU A 180 5.56 -17.11 12.05
CA GLU A 180 6.56 -17.77 11.19
C GLU A 180 6.07 -17.78 9.73
N ILE A 181 6.99 -17.63 8.77
CA ILE A 181 6.86 -18.13 7.40
C ILE A 181 8.18 -18.83 7.06
N GLN A 182 8.06 -20.06 6.51
CA GLN A 182 9.07 -20.93 5.86
C GLN A 182 10.05 -21.68 6.80
N THR A 183 10.23 -23.01 6.72
CA THR A 183 10.47 -23.89 5.54
C THR A 183 10.27 -25.41 5.91
N PRO A 184 10.46 -26.42 5.01
CA PRO A 184 9.55 -27.56 4.82
C PRO A 184 9.93 -28.86 5.54
N ALA A 185 8.98 -29.81 5.52
CA ALA A 185 9.10 -31.17 6.06
C ALA A 185 10.21 -32.00 5.40
N ALA A 186 10.99 -32.71 6.22
CA ALA A 186 11.92 -33.76 5.80
C ALA A 186 11.50 -35.12 6.40
N PRO A 187 11.82 -36.24 5.73
CA PRO A 187 11.04 -37.49 5.82
C PRO A 187 11.43 -38.37 7.01
N LEU A 188 10.45 -39.17 7.46
CA LEU A 188 10.63 -40.22 8.46
C LEU A 188 11.47 -41.37 7.88
N SER A 189 12.72 -41.51 8.32
CA SER A 189 13.51 -42.73 8.16
C SER A 189 13.28 -43.67 9.35
N GLY A 190 12.88 -44.91 9.07
CA GLY A 190 12.58 -45.93 10.07
C GLY A 190 13.77 -46.72 10.62
N ASN A 191 13.45 -47.53 11.63
CA ASN A 191 14.12 -48.74 12.16
C ASN A 191 15.57 -48.58 12.70
N HIS A 192 15.95 -49.02 13.91
CA HIS A 192 15.82 -50.36 14.48
C HIS A 192 16.29 -50.40 15.96
N ALA A 193 15.60 -51.22 16.76
CA ALA A 193 16.12 -52.22 17.72
C ALA A 193 17.15 -51.89 18.84
N HIS A 194 16.74 -52.35 20.05
CA HIS A 194 17.45 -53.24 20.99
C HIS A 194 18.13 -52.69 22.26
N GLN A 195 17.85 -53.43 23.35
CA GLN A 195 18.51 -53.56 24.67
C GLN A 195 18.05 -52.56 25.75
N GLY A 196 17.49 -52.98 26.89
CA GLY A 196 17.31 -54.33 27.46
C GLY A 196 16.27 -54.34 28.58
#